data_AF-A0A399EXZ0-F1
#
_entry.id   AF-A0A399EXZ0-F1
#
_cell.length_a   1.000
_cell.length_b   1.000
_cell.length_c   1.000
_cell.angle_alpha   90.00
_cell.angle_beta   90.00
_cell.angle_gamma   90.00
#
_symmetry.space_group_name_H-M   'P 1'
#
loop_
_entity.id
_entity.type
_entity.pdbx_description
1 polymer ?
#
loop_
_entity_poly.entity_id
_entity_poly.type
_entity_poly.pdbx_seq_one_letter_code
_entity_poly.pdbx_strand_id
1 'polypeptide(L)'
;MAAQAPSKGKTVYHLKATLTDWEARVRGMPYRVIAIPPERSLYELAEAITDAFGFSFDHAFGFYNKLKNPYDSSESYELFSDLEEEEGDNLGFIPSLPQLAELVPGGEDDPAFLVTKAAMELDHQVLQARYLEATRAILREEVLARIPAEKHAVVQPLLQQFIQAMVPTEEDLKKSLSLDEPEAKGVKGVPITEAFPKVGKKMLFLFDYGDEWRFIVELKAIEPAEPRVRYPKVVQSVGEAPEQYPGWDEEDEG
;
A
#
# COMPACT_ATOMS: atom_id res chain seq x y z
N MET A 1 0.90 57.54 2.02
CA MET A 1 0.11 56.30 2.00
C MET A 1 1.05 55.17 1.62
N ALA A 2 1.40 54.30 2.57
CA ALA A 2 2.29 53.19 2.32
C ALA A 2 1.50 52.09 1.58
N ALA A 3 2.03 51.64 0.44
CA ALA A 3 1.52 50.45 -0.24
C ALA A 3 1.61 49.26 0.72
N GLN A 4 0.45 48.67 1.05
CA GLN A 4 0.42 47.40 1.75
C GLN A 4 1.09 46.35 0.86
N ALA A 5 2.10 45.66 1.40
CA ALA A 5 2.62 44.45 0.80
C ALA A 5 1.45 43.45 0.60
N PRO A 6 1.38 42.73 -0.53
CA PRO A 6 0.32 41.77 -0.75
C PRO A 6 0.36 40.71 0.37
N SER A 7 -0.73 40.58 1.12
CA SER A 7 -0.89 39.44 2.02
C SER A 7 -0.71 38.17 1.19
N LYS A 8 0.17 37.24 1.60
CA LYS A 8 0.30 35.92 0.97
C LYS A 8 -1.09 35.24 0.97
N GLY A 9 -1.81 35.35 -0.13
CA GLY A 9 -3.10 34.71 -0.31
C GLY A 9 -2.93 33.20 -0.31
N LYS A 10 -3.95 32.46 0.13
CA LYS A 10 -3.98 31.01 -0.04
C LYS A 10 -3.89 30.70 -1.54
N THR A 11 -3.08 29.71 -1.90
CA THR A 11 -2.93 29.25 -3.30
C THR A 11 -3.65 27.92 -3.49
N VAL A 12 -3.96 27.59 -4.74
CA VAL A 12 -4.46 26.29 -5.16
C VAL A 12 -3.57 25.72 -6.25
N TYR A 13 -3.39 24.40 -6.23
CA TYR A 13 -2.74 23.65 -7.29
C TYR A 13 -3.77 23.23 -8.32
N HIS A 14 -3.43 23.38 -9.60
CA HIS A 14 -4.23 22.88 -10.71
C HIS A 14 -3.59 21.60 -11.23
N LEU A 15 -4.13 20.45 -10.82
CA LEU A 15 -3.63 19.13 -11.19
C LEU A 15 -4.47 18.57 -12.32
N LYS A 16 -3.82 18.25 -13.45
CA LYS A 16 -4.46 17.58 -14.58
C LYS A 16 -4.31 16.08 -14.43
N ALA A 17 -5.41 15.38 -14.17
CA ALA A 17 -5.49 13.92 -14.19
C ALA A 17 -5.98 13.47 -15.57
N THR A 18 -5.15 12.73 -16.29
CA THR A 18 -5.47 12.17 -17.61
C THR A 18 -5.63 10.67 -17.46
N LEU A 19 -6.83 10.14 -17.71
CA LEU A 19 -7.07 8.71 -17.70
C LEU A 19 -6.41 8.08 -18.92
N THR A 20 -5.44 7.23 -18.67
CA THR A 20 -4.69 6.50 -19.68
C THR A 20 -5.05 5.04 -19.58
N ASP A 21 -5.31 4.43 -20.72
CA ASP A 21 -5.59 3.00 -20.75
C ASP A 21 -4.88 2.36 -21.93
N TRP A 22 -4.16 1.29 -21.61
CA TRP A 22 -3.39 0.50 -22.55
C TRP A 22 -4.22 -0.68 -23.08
N GLU A 23 -5.33 -1.02 -22.42
CA GLU A 23 -6.27 -2.08 -22.81
C GLU A 23 -7.40 -1.57 -23.72
N ALA A 24 -7.37 -0.29 -24.11
CA ALA A 24 -8.33 0.36 -25.01
C ALA A 24 -9.79 0.41 -24.53
N ARG A 25 -10.06 0.13 -23.24
CA ARG A 25 -11.29 0.45 -22.50
C ARG A 25 -11.57 1.96 -22.51
N VAL A 26 -10.53 2.79 -22.55
CA VAL A 26 -10.67 4.26 -22.56
C VAL A 26 -10.26 4.89 -23.90
N ARG A 27 -11.23 5.48 -24.61
CA ARG A 27 -10.99 6.21 -25.85
C ARG A 27 -10.75 7.69 -25.61
N GLY A 28 -9.81 8.28 -26.34
CA GLY A 28 -9.63 9.74 -26.41
C GLY A 28 -8.91 10.38 -25.21
N MET A 29 -8.42 9.60 -24.24
CA MET A 29 -7.68 10.07 -23.06
C MET A 29 -8.40 11.21 -22.33
N PRO A 30 -9.62 10.95 -21.80
CA PRO A 30 -10.37 11.95 -21.07
C PRO A 30 -9.56 12.46 -19.88
N TYR A 31 -9.73 13.73 -19.56
CA TYR A 31 -9.01 14.36 -18.46
C TYR A 31 -9.86 15.34 -17.68
N ARG A 32 -9.43 15.56 -16.44
CA ARG A 32 -9.98 16.56 -15.52
C ARG A 32 -8.84 17.43 -15.03
N VAL A 33 -9.10 18.73 -14.85
CA VAL A 33 -8.20 19.62 -14.10
C VAL A 33 -8.88 19.96 -12.79
N ILE A 34 -8.25 19.61 -11.68
CA ILE A 34 -8.78 19.77 -10.33
C ILE A 34 -7.96 20.86 -9.64
N ALA A 35 -8.64 21.89 -9.17
CA ALA A 35 -8.08 22.89 -8.28
C ALA A 35 -8.24 22.42 -6.83
N ILE A 36 -7.14 22.34 -6.09
CA ILE A 36 -7.10 21.84 -4.71
C ILE A 36 -6.02 22.57 -3.89
N PRO A 37 -6.27 22.93 -2.61
CA PRO A 37 -5.23 23.52 -1.77
C PRO A 37 -4.07 22.53 -1.59
N PRO A 38 -2.81 22.97 -1.77
CA PRO A 38 -1.68 22.05 -1.82
C PRO A 38 -1.30 21.45 -0.45
N GLU A 39 -1.86 21.98 0.64
CA GLU A 39 -1.75 21.41 1.99
C GLU A 39 -2.67 20.20 2.23
N ARG A 40 -3.60 19.89 1.31
CA ARG A 40 -4.43 18.68 1.37
C ARG A 40 -3.59 17.43 1.18
N SER A 41 -4.08 16.30 1.67
CA SER A 41 -3.36 15.03 1.56
C SER A 41 -3.45 14.42 0.17
N LEU A 42 -2.57 13.47 -0.13
CA LEU A 42 -2.68 12.65 -1.34
C LEU A 42 -3.95 11.79 -1.36
N TYR A 43 -4.45 11.38 -0.19
CA TYR A 43 -5.73 10.70 -0.06
C TYR A 43 -6.89 11.58 -0.56
N GLU A 44 -6.95 12.84 -0.12
CA GLU A 44 -7.98 13.79 -0.56
C GLU A 44 -7.85 14.14 -2.05
N LEU A 45 -6.63 14.10 -2.61
CA LEU A 45 -6.43 14.23 -4.05
C LEU A 45 -6.95 13.01 -4.81
N ALA A 46 -6.70 11.79 -4.33
CA ALA A 46 -7.20 10.56 -4.95
C ALA A 46 -8.73 10.52 -4.96
N GLU A 47 -9.37 10.88 -3.85
CA GLU A 47 -10.82 11.04 -3.75
C GLU A 47 -11.33 12.08 -4.75
N ALA A 48 -10.70 13.26 -4.84
CA ALA A 48 -11.09 14.30 -5.78
C ALA A 48 -10.93 13.89 -7.25
N ILE A 49 -9.93 13.07 -7.58
CA ILE A 49 -9.74 12.53 -8.94
C ILE A 49 -10.83 11.52 -9.26
N THR A 50 -11.07 10.53 -8.39
CA THR A 50 -12.07 9.49 -8.63
C THR A 50 -13.48 10.08 -8.76
N ASP A 51 -13.87 11.00 -7.87
CA ASP A 51 -15.13 11.75 -7.95
C ASP A 51 -15.25 12.53 -9.27
N ALA A 52 -14.18 13.18 -9.74
CA ALA A 52 -14.19 13.94 -10.98
C ALA A 52 -14.40 13.09 -12.26
N PHE A 53 -14.16 11.78 -12.17
CA PHE A 53 -14.47 10.80 -13.22
C PHE A 53 -15.76 10.01 -12.96
N GLY A 54 -16.44 10.26 -11.83
CA GLY A 54 -17.68 9.57 -11.46
C GLY A 54 -17.46 8.15 -10.95
N PHE A 55 -16.26 7.84 -10.47
CA PHE A 55 -15.94 6.53 -9.90
C PHE A 55 -16.31 6.50 -8.41
N SER A 56 -16.67 5.32 -7.93
CA SER A 56 -16.73 4.99 -6.51
C SER A 56 -15.32 4.90 -5.94
N PHE A 57 -15.12 5.47 -4.75
CA PHE A 57 -13.82 5.47 -4.06
C PHE A 57 -13.79 4.38 -3.00
N ASP A 58 -13.74 3.12 -3.45
CA ASP A 58 -13.95 1.89 -2.66
C ASP A 58 -12.78 0.90 -2.73
N HIS A 59 -11.70 1.26 -3.40
CA HIS A 59 -10.52 0.42 -3.59
C HIS A 59 -9.21 1.10 -3.20
N ALA A 60 -8.18 0.28 -3.00
CA ALA A 60 -6.83 0.73 -2.70
C ALA A 60 -6.18 1.40 -3.92
N PHE A 61 -5.18 2.24 -3.65
CA PHE A 61 -4.51 3.03 -4.67
C PHE A 61 -3.12 3.49 -4.23
N GLY A 62 -2.37 4.02 -5.20
CA GLY A 62 -1.05 4.60 -4.98
C GLY A 62 -0.64 5.65 -6.03
N PHE A 63 0.37 6.46 -5.69
CA PHE A 63 1.02 7.44 -6.54
C PHE A 63 2.47 7.07 -6.80
N TYR A 64 2.88 7.02 -8.07
CA TYR A 64 4.15 6.45 -8.51
C TYR A 64 4.92 7.41 -9.42
N ASN A 65 6.23 7.53 -9.23
CA ASN A 65 7.05 8.40 -10.08
C ASN A 65 7.38 7.80 -11.46
N LYS A 66 7.18 6.49 -11.67
CA LYS A 66 7.29 5.83 -12.98
C LYS A 66 5.92 5.68 -13.63
N LEU A 67 5.75 6.39 -14.75
CA LEU A 67 4.45 6.47 -15.42
C LEU A 67 4.05 5.21 -16.22
N LYS A 68 5.00 4.31 -16.49
CA LYS A 68 4.77 3.10 -17.30
C LYS A 68 4.64 1.85 -16.43
N ASN A 69 5.66 1.61 -15.62
CA ASN A 69 5.69 0.50 -14.69
C ASN A 69 5.78 1.06 -13.26
N PRO A 70 4.68 1.10 -12.50
CA PRO A 70 4.67 1.64 -11.14
C PRO A 70 5.62 0.89 -10.20
N TYR A 71 5.79 -0.41 -10.39
CA TYR A 71 6.65 -1.28 -9.58
C TYR A 71 8.16 -0.98 -9.72
N ASP A 72 8.56 -0.20 -10.74
CA ASP A 72 9.96 0.28 -10.87
C ASP A 72 10.17 1.65 -10.19
N SER A 73 9.20 2.14 -9.41
CA SER A 73 9.24 3.47 -8.82
C SER A 73 10.21 3.56 -7.66
N SER A 74 11.04 4.60 -7.69
CA SER A 74 11.92 4.94 -6.57
C SER A 74 11.28 5.91 -5.57
N GLU A 75 10.05 6.34 -5.86
CA GLU A 75 9.23 7.24 -5.07
C GLU A 75 7.77 6.82 -5.28
N SER A 76 7.16 6.29 -4.23
CA SER A 76 5.79 5.80 -4.19
C SER A 76 5.09 6.28 -2.90
N TYR A 77 3.78 6.47 -3.02
CA TYR A 77 2.89 6.76 -1.89
C TYR A 77 1.65 5.87 -2.00
N GLU A 78 1.34 5.08 -0.99
CA GLU A 78 0.32 4.02 -1.07
C GLU A 78 -0.63 4.02 0.12
N LEU A 79 -1.89 3.66 -0.12
CA LEU A 79 -2.87 3.49 0.96
C LEU A 79 -2.51 2.33 1.90
N PHE A 80 -1.88 1.26 1.37
CA PHE A 80 -1.47 0.12 2.19
C PHE A 80 -0.46 0.51 3.27
N SER A 81 0.45 1.43 2.98
CA SER A 81 1.39 1.94 3.97
C SER A 81 0.67 2.61 5.16
N ASP A 82 -0.40 3.37 4.92
CA ASP A 82 -1.21 3.93 6.02
C ASP A 82 -1.95 2.83 6.81
N LEU A 83 -2.40 1.77 6.14
CA LEU A 83 -3.14 0.68 6.78
C LEU A 83 -2.22 -0.24 7.59
N GLU A 84 -1.00 -0.50 7.11
CA GLU A 84 0.01 -1.28 7.83
C GLU A 84 0.49 -0.55 9.08
N GLU A 85 0.66 0.77 9.04
CA GLU A 85 0.93 1.60 10.22
C GLU A 85 -0.24 1.51 11.23
N GLU A 86 -1.48 1.58 10.76
CA GLU A 86 -2.67 1.44 11.61
C GLU A 86 -2.86 0.00 12.15
N GLU A 87 -2.47 -1.03 11.38
CA GLU A 87 -2.54 -2.45 11.77
C GLU A 87 -1.39 -2.87 12.69
N GLY A 88 -0.19 -2.30 12.54
CA GLY A 88 0.94 -2.46 13.45
C GLY A 88 0.60 -1.99 14.87
N ASP A 89 -0.23 -0.95 14.98
CA ASP A 89 -0.83 -0.50 16.24
C ASP A 89 -2.06 -1.33 16.66
N ASN A 90 -2.64 -2.12 15.74
CA ASN A 90 -3.86 -2.90 15.91
C ASN A 90 -3.63 -4.43 15.85
N LEU A 91 -2.52 -4.91 16.40
CA LEU A 91 -2.46 -6.23 17.05
C LEU A 91 -3.33 -6.23 18.32
N GLY A 92 -4.58 -5.76 18.22
CA GLY A 92 -5.56 -5.54 19.29
C GLY A 92 -6.06 -6.80 20.00
N PHE A 93 -5.40 -7.94 19.78
CA PHE A 93 -5.57 -9.18 20.53
C PHE A 93 -4.42 -9.46 21.50
N ILE A 94 -3.32 -8.72 21.43
CA ILE A 94 -2.17 -8.88 22.34
C ILE A 94 -2.31 -7.85 23.47
N PRO A 95 -2.58 -8.26 24.72
CA PRO A 95 -2.63 -7.33 25.84
C PRO A 95 -1.24 -6.70 26.02
N SER A 96 -1.18 -5.38 26.25
CA SER A 96 0.07 -4.72 26.68
C SER A 96 0.63 -5.38 27.96
N LEU A 97 1.93 -5.25 28.24
CA LEU A 97 2.52 -5.84 29.45
C LEU A 97 1.76 -5.46 30.75
N PRO A 98 1.30 -4.21 30.96
CA PRO A 98 0.44 -3.87 32.09
C PRO A 98 -0.89 -4.64 32.10
N GLN A 99 -1.56 -4.76 30.95
CA GLN A 99 -2.81 -5.52 30.84
C GLN A 99 -2.58 -7.02 31.07
N LEU A 100 -1.45 -7.57 30.63
CA LEU A 100 -1.07 -8.95 30.87
C LEU A 100 -0.84 -9.21 32.36
N ALA A 101 -0.22 -8.27 33.10
CA ALA A 101 0.00 -8.39 34.54
C ALA A 101 -1.31 -8.42 35.33
N GLU A 102 -2.34 -7.70 34.87
CA GLU A 102 -3.69 -7.74 35.45
C GLU A 102 -4.44 -9.05 35.16
N LEU A 103 -4.14 -9.70 34.03
CA LEU A 103 -4.77 -10.95 33.61
C LEU A 103 -4.17 -12.21 34.25
N VAL A 104 -2.88 -12.18 34.64
CA VAL A 104 -2.18 -13.31 35.24
C VAL A 104 -2.34 -13.27 36.77
N PRO A 105 -2.98 -14.29 37.39
CA PRO A 105 -3.06 -14.37 38.85
C PRO A 105 -1.65 -14.51 39.44
N GLY A 106 -1.16 -13.49 40.14
CA GLY A 106 0.22 -13.43 40.65
C GLY A 106 1.04 -12.26 40.12
N GLY A 107 0.54 -11.54 39.11
CA GLY A 107 1.15 -10.30 38.61
C GLY A 107 2.48 -10.52 37.88
N GLU A 108 3.36 -9.51 37.92
CA GLU A 108 4.62 -9.50 37.14
C GLU A 108 5.64 -10.56 37.59
N ASP A 109 5.54 -11.03 38.83
CA ASP A 109 6.44 -12.05 39.39
C ASP A 109 5.97 -13.49 39.09
N ASP A 110 4.78 -13.66 38.49
CA ASP A 110 4.25 -14.98 38.17
C ASP A 110 5.01 -15.63 36.99
N PRO A 111 5.39 -16.93 37.08
CA PRO A 111 6.07 -17.63 35.99
C PRO A 111 5.32 -17.58 34.65
N ALA A 112 3.98 -17.58 34.66
CA ALA A 112 3.19 -17.46 33.45
C ALA A 112 3.36 -16.08 32.81
N PHE A 113 3.37 -15.01 33.62
CA PHE A 113 3.65 -13.66 33.13
C PHE A 113 5.04 -13.56 32.52
N LEU A 114 6.07 -14.07 33.21
CA LEU A 114 7.46 -14.01 32.75
C LEU A 114 7.69 -14.78 31.44
N VAL A 115 7.06 -15.95 31.29
CA VAL A 115 7.15 -16.75 30.06
C VAL A 115 6.41 -16.09 28.90
N THR A 116 5.21 -15.55 29.15
CA THR A 116 4.44 -14.85 28.11
C THR A 116 5.11 -13.55 27.69
N LYS A 117 5.64 -12.76 28.65
CA LYS A 117 6.47 -11.59 28.37
C LYS A 117 7.67 -11.96 27.51
N ALA A 118 8.43 -13.00 27.87
CA ALA A 118 9.56 -13.45 27.08
C ALA A 118 9.15 -13.90 25.66
N ALA A 119 7.96 -14.51 25.50
CA ALA A 119 7.43 -14.88 24.18
C ALA A 119 6.98 -13.66 23.35
N MET A 120 6.46 -12.61 23.99
CA MET A 120 6.06 -11.36 23.35
C MET A 120 7.25 -10.46 23.01
N GLU A 121 8.31 -10.51 23.82
CA GLU A 121 9.58 -9.80 23.58
C GLU A 121 10.52 -10.59 22.66
N LEU A 122 10.12 -11.78 22.21
CA LEU A 122 10.93 -12.56 21.27
C LEU A 122 11.01 -11.78 19.95
N ASP A 123 12.23 -11.50 19.52
CA ASP A 123 12.50 -10.84 18.25
C ASP A 123 11.76 -11.57 17.10
N HIS A 124 11.06 -10.81 16.26
CA HIS A 124 10.27 -11.36 15.16
C HIS A 124 11.10 -12.28 14.25
N GLN A 125 12.39 -11.96 14.04
CA GLN A 125 13.31 -12.80 13.27
C GLN A 125 13.56 -14.15 13.96
N VAL A 126 13.63 -14.17 15.29
CA VAL A 126 13.82 -15.40 16.07
C VAL A 126 12.55 -16.28 16.01
N LEU A 127 11.36 -15.68 16.08
CA LEU A 127 10.09 -16.38 15.90
C LEU A 127 9.99 -17.01 14.50
N GLN A 128 10.35 -16.26 13.46
CA GLN A 128 10.36 -16.74 12.08
C GLN A 128 11.34 -17.90 11.86
N ALA A 129 12.57 -17.79 12.38
CA ALA A 129 13.56 -18.85 12.28
C ALA A 129 13.06 -20.15 12.92
N ARG A 130 12.40 -20.06 14.09
CA ARG A 130 11.79 -21.21 14.77
C ARG A 130 10.66 -21.85 13.99
N TYR A 131 9.78 -21.05 13.38
CA TYR A 131 8.69 -21.57 12.53
C TYR A 131 9.22 -22.35 11.34
N LEU A 132 10.26 -21.82 10.70
CA LEU A 132 10.90 -22.43 9.54
C LEU A 132 11.57 -23.76 9.91
N GLU A 133 12.30 -23.79 11.03
CA GLU A 133 12.93 -24.99 11.55
C GLU A 133 11.88 -26.05 11.93
N ALA A 134 10.79 -25.66 12.59
CA ALA A 134 9.69 -26.55 12.94
C ALA A 134 9.04 -27.15 11.68
N THR A 135 8.76 -26.33 10.66
CA THR A 135 8.17 -26.79 9.38
C THR A 135 9.07 -27.83 8.70
N ARG A 136 10.39 -27.60 8.68
CA ARG A 136 11.36 -28.55 8.13
C ARG A 136 11.40 -29.85 8.92
N ALA A 137 11.31 -29.78 10.25
CA ALA A 137 11.28 -30.95 11.11
C ALA A 137 10.02 -31.79 10.87
N ILE A 138 8.84 -31.15 10.84
CA ILE A 138 7.55 -31.80 10.62
C ILE A 138 7.53 -32.52 9.25
N LEU A 139 7.88 -31.82 8.17
CA LEU A 139 7.93 -32.42 6.83
C LEU A 139 8.90 -33.61 6.77
N ARG A 140 10.02 -33.54 7.48
CA ARG A 140 10.99 -34.63 7.55
C ARG A 140 10.39 -35.85 8.25
N GLU A 141 9.82 -35.64 9.43
CA GLU A 141 9.26 -36.71 10.25
C GLU A 141 8.05 -37.38 9.59
N GLU A 142 7.12 -36.60 9.02
CA GLU A 142 5.94 -37.14 8.34
C GLU A 142 6.28 -38.02 7.14
N VAL A 143 7.28 -37.61 6.35
CA VAL A 143 7.71 -38.39 5.20
C VAL A 143 8.44 -39.65 5.64
N LEU A 144 9.36 -39.57 6.61
CA LEU A 144 10.08 -40.76 7.11
C LEU A 144 9.15 -41.77 7.78
N ALA A 145 8.11 -41.31 8.48
CA ALA A 145 7.11 -42.19 9.11
C ALA A 145 6.34 -43.06 8.10
N ARG A 146 6.25 -42.63 6.84
CA ARG A 146 5.57 -43.37 5.74
C ARG A 146 6.50 -44.28 4.95
N ILE A 147 7.79 -44.31 5.29
CA ILE A 147 8.82 -45.07 4.59
C ILE A 147 9.38 -46.15 5.53
N PRO A 148 9.58 -47.39 5.05
CA PRO A 148 10.26 -48.43 5.85
C PRO A 148 11.67 -48.01 6.28
N ALA A 149 12.06 -48.33 7.51
CA ALA A 149 13.31 -47.88 8.13
C ALA A 149 14.56 -48.24 7.32
N GLU A 150 14.56 -49.40 6.66
CA GLU A 150 15.64 -49.87 5.80
C GLU A 150 15.89 -48.97 4.57
N LYS A 151 14.93 -48.13 4.20
CA LYS A 151 15.05 -47.16 3.10
C LYS A 151 15.40 -45.75 3.57
N HIS A 152 15.37 -45.47 4.87
CA HIS A 152 15.61 -44.12 5.41
C HIS A 152 16.98 -43.57 5.00
N ALA A 153 18.03 -44.40 5.03
CA ALA A 153 19.38 -43.98 4.65
C ALA A 153 19.47 -43.45 3.20
N VAL A 154 18.61 -43.93 2.30
CA VAL A 154 18.54 -43.49 0.90
C VAL A 154 17.64 -42.27 0.75
N VAL A 155 16.53 -42.23 1.48
CA VAL A 155 15.50 -41.19 1.34
C VAL A 155 15.86 -39.90 2.08
N GLN A 156 16.51 -39.99 3.24
CA GLN A 156 16.83 -38.85 4.08
C GLN A 156 17.62 -37.73 3.38
N PRO A 157 18.71 -38.00 2.62
CA PRO A 157 19.42 -36.93 1.92
C PRO A 157 18.59 -36.32 0.77
N LEU A 158 17.77 -37.11 0.08
CA LEU A 158 16.88 -36.61 -0.98
C LEU A 158 15.78 -35.71 -0.40
N LEU A 159 15.19 -36.14 0.72
CA LEU A 159 14.18 -35.39 1.45
C LEU A 159 14.76 -34.08 2.00
N GLN A 160 16.00 -34.09 2.50
CA GLN A 160 16.69 -32.88 2.93
C GLN A 160 16.86 -31.88 1.78
N GLN A 161 17.29 -32.33 0.61
CA GLN A 161 17.41 -31.48 -0.58
C GLN A 161 16.06 -30.93 -1.02
N PHE A 162 15.02 -31.77 -1.03
CA PHE A 162 13.67 -31.36 -1.39
C PHE A 162 13.12 -30.30 -0.42
N ILE A 163 13.24 -30.53 0.89
CA ILE A 163 12.81 -29.56 1.91
C ILE A 163 13.58 -28.25 1.77
N GLN A 164 14.89 -28.30 1.50
CA GLN A 164 15.69 -27.10 1.30
C GLN A 164 15.30 -26.31 0.05
N ALA A 165 14.82 -26.99 -1.01
CA ALA A 165 14.34 -26.35 -2.22
C ALA A 165 12.93 -25.76 -2.09
N MET A 166 12.08 -26.38 -1.27
CA MET A 166 10.67 -25.99 -1.10
C MET A 166 10.43 -24.99 0.03
N VAL A 167 11.26 -25.05 1.07
CA VAL A 167 11.15 -24.21 2.27
C VAL A 167 12.30 -23.21 2.26
N PRO A 168 12.05 -21.91 1.99
CA PRO A 168 13.09 -20.89 1.84
C PRO A 168 14.00 -20.84 3.07
N THR A 169 15.26 -20.43 2.92
CA THR A 169 16.12 -20.20 4.09
C THR A 169 15.74 -18.95 4.85
N GLU A 170 16.23 -18.81 6.10
CA GLU A 170 16.08 -17.55 6.83
C GLU A 170 16.74 -16.40 6.05
N GLU A 171 17.82 -16.67 5.31
CA GLU A 171 18.47 -15.70 4.44
C GLU A 171 17.65 -15.40 3.17
N ASP A 172 16.99 -16.39 2.57
CA ASP A 172 16.09 -16.17 1.42
C ASP A 172 14.84 -15.40 1.84
N LEU A 173 14.28 -15.70 3.02
CA LEU A 173 13.17 -14.96 3.63
C LEU A 173 13.60 -13.54 3.99
N LYS A 174 14.77 -13.39 4.62
CA LYS A 174 15.34 -12.07 4.88
C LYS A 174 15.52 -11.33 3.57
N LYS A 175 16.03 -11.94 2.51
CA LYS A 175 16.17 -11.30 1.20
C LYS A 175 14.83 -10.95 0.54
N SER A 176 13.78 -11.75 0.75
CA SER A 176 12.43 -11.47 0.24
C SER A 176 11.69 -10.41 1.07
N LEU A 177 12.02 -10.28 2.36
CA LEU A 177 11.45 -9.31 3.29
C LEU A 177 12.30 -8.03 3.39
N SER A 178 13.60 -8.12 3.14
CA SER A 178 14.58 -7.05 3.00
C SER A 178 14.61 -6.57 1.56
N LEU A 179 13.44 -6.42 0.96
CA LEU A 179 13.33 -5.49 -0.13
C LEU A 179 13.76 -4.14 0.45
N ASP A 180 15.03 -3.77 0.26
CA ASP A 180 15.51 -2.38 0.24
C ASP A 180 14.84 -1.64 -0.94
N GLU A 181 13.57 -1.94 -1.22
CA GLU A 181 12.70 -1.06 -1.96
C GLU A 181 12.42 0.11 -1.01
N PRO A 182 12.54 1.36 -1.48
CA PRO A 182 12.14 2.48 -0.65
C PRO A 182 10.69 2.23 -0.23
N GLU A 183 10.47 1.97 1.06
CA GLU A 183 9.13 1.76 1.61
C GLU A 183 8.23 2.88 1.10
N ALA A 184 7.13 2.47 0.46
CA ALA A 184 6.14 3.43 0.01
C ALA A 184 5.66 4.23 1.23
N LYS A 185 5.53 5.54 1.08
CA LYS A 185 4.99 6.39 2.14
C LYS A 185 3.47 6.28 2.19
N GLY A 186 2.85 6.52 3.35
CA GLY A 186 1.40 6.72 3.44
C GLY A 186 0.88 7.89 2.59
N VAL A 187 -0.42 7.91 2.32
CA VAL A 187 -1.13 8.96 1.55
C VAL A 187 -1.99 9.87 2.44
N LYS A 188 -2.40 9.43 3.63
CA LYS A 188 -3.25 10.22 4.56
C LYS A 188 -2.48 11.40 5.17
N GLY A 189 -1.22 11.19 5.53
CA GLY A 189 -0.35 12.20 6.18
C GLY A 189 0.49 13.05 5.24
N VAL A 190 0.59 12.68 3.96
CA VAL A 190 1.49 13.33 2.99
C VAL A 190 0.76 14.43 2.22
N PRO A 191 1.23 15.68 2.27
CA PRO A 191 0.61 16.77 1.53
C PRO A 191 0.93 16.71 0.03
N ILE A 192 0.03 17.23 -0.80
CA ILE A 192 0.21 17.32 -2.26
C ILE A 192 1.52 18.05 -2.64
N THR A 193 1.96 19.04 -1.84
CA THR A 193 3.23 19.74 -2.06
C THR A 193 4.45 18.82 -2.08
N GLU A 194 4.42 17.70 -1.34
CA GLU A 194 5.54 16.77 -1.26
C GLU A 194 5.70 15.99 -2.56
N ALA A 195 4.61 15.40 -3.04
CA ALA A 195 4.61 14.60 -4.27
C ALA A 195 4.66 15.47 -5.55
N PHE A 196 4.11 16.69 -5.48
CA PHE A 196 4.07 17.66 -6.58
C PHE A 196 4.76 18.99 -6.21
N PRO A 197 6.09 19.03 -6.00
CA PRO A 197 6.77 20.21 -5.47
C PRO A 197 6.88 21.37 -6.47
N LYS A 198 6.64 21.12 -7.77
CA LYS A 198 6.76 22.13 -8.83
C LYS A 198 5.89 21.82 -10.03
N VAL A 199 5.50 22.88 -10.74
CA VAL A 199 4.80 22.79 -12.02
C VAL A 199 5.56 21.89 -13.00
N GLY A 200 4.83 21.02 -13.69
CA GLY A 200 5.34 20.02 -14.62
C GLY A 200 5.71 18.68 -13.99
N LYS A 201 5.76 18.56 -12.64
CA LYS A 201 5.90 17.24 -11.99
C LYS A 201 4.71 16.37 -12.36
N LYS A 202 5.01 15.11 -12.67
CA LYS A 202 4.04 14.07 -12.99
C LYS A 202 4.20 12.89 -12.07
N MET A 203 3.07 12.24 -11.78
CA MET A 203 3.01 10.93 -11.16
C MET A 203 1.90 10.11 -11.81
N LEU A 204 2.04 8.79 -11.76
CA LEU A 204 0.96 7.87 -12.06
C LEU A 204 0.14 7.68 -10.78
N PHE A 205 -1.14 8.02 -10.83
CA PHE A 205 -2.12 7.59 -9.85
C PHE A 205 -2.73 6.29 -10.36
N LEU A 206 -2.45 5.18 -9.69
CA LEU A 206 -3.01 3.86 -9.98
C LEU A 206 -4.11 3.60 -8.95
N PHE A 207 -5.34 3.48 -9.42
CA PHE A 207 -6.51 3.23 -8.61
C PHE A 207 -7.09 1.86 -8.96
N ASP A 208 -7.47 1.09 -7.93
CA ASP A 208 -7.87 -0.30 -8.06
C ASP A 208 -6.75 -1.17 -8.66
N TYR A 209 -6.02 -1.88 -7.81
CA TYR A 209 -4.93 -2.76 -8.25
C TYR A 209 -5.43 -4.01 -9.00
N GLY A 210 -6.73 -4.31 -8.98
CA GLY A 210 -7.34 -5.37 -9.79
C GLY A 210 -7.58 -4.91 -11.23
N ASP A 211 -8.34 -3.83 -11.40
CA ASP A 211 -8.69 -3.29 -12.74
C ASP A 211 -7.62 -2.35 -13.34
N GLU A 212 -6.66 -1.92 -12.54
CA GLU A 212 -5.57 -1.01 -12.90
C GLU A 212 -6.00 0.29 -13.60
N TRP A 213 -6.88 1.07 -12.98
CA TRP A 213 -7.23 2.40 -13.51
C TRP A 213 -6.04 3.36 -13.37
N ARG A 214 -5.44 3.73 -14.51
CA ARG A 214 -4.20 4.51 -14.58
C ARG A 214 -4.45 5.96 -14.96
N PHE A 215 -4.13 6.89 -14.07
CA PHE A 215 -4.20 8.33 -14.32
C PHE A 215 -2.81 8.96 -14.32
N ILE A 216 -2.41 9.60 -15.42
CA ILE A 216 -1.24 10.48 -15.38
C ILE A 216 -1.67 11.82 -14.79
N VAL A 217 -1.18 12.12 -13.59
CA VAL A 217 -1.45 13.37 -12.86
C VAL A 217 -0.27 14.32 -13.05
N GLU A 218 -0.53 15.53 -13.56
CA GLU A 218 0.48 16.58 -13.78
C GLU A 218 0.09 17.87 -13.05
N LEU A 219 1.00 18.43 -12.26
CA LEU A 219 0.81 19.79 -11.72
C LEU A 219 0.97 20.82 -12.84
N LYS A 220 -0.13 21.41 -13.31
CA LYS A 220 -0.15 22.35 -14.45
C LYS A 220 0.11 23.78 -14.06
N ALA A 221 -0.42 24.22 -12.92
CA ALA A 221 -0.30 25.60 -12.46
C ALA A 221 -0.46 25.70 -10.94
N ILE A 222 0.03 26.82 -10.39
CA ILE A 222 -0.18 27.23 -9.00
C ILE A 222 -0.76 28.64 -9.08
N GLU A 223 -1.99 28.80 -8.61
CA GLU A 223 -2.75 30.05 -8.77
C GLU A 223 -3.30 30.53 -7.43
N PRO A 224 -3.60 31.84 -7.27
CA PRO A 224 -4.28 32.34 -6.09
C PRO A 224 -5.67 31.69 -5.95
N ALA A 225 -6.04 31.30 -4.73
CA ALA A 225 -7.38 30.78 -4.46
C ALA A 225 -8.45 31.85 -4.72
N GLU A 226 -9.54 31.47 -5.38
CA GLU A 226 -10.66 32.35 -5.64
C GLU A 226 -11.44 32.64 -4.35
N PRO A 227 -11.80 33.90 -4.06
CA PRO A 227 -12.61 34.24 -2.89
C PRO A 227 -13.96 33.52 -2.91
N ARG A 228 -14.34 32.92 -1.76
CA ARG A 228 -15.64 32.24 -1.55
C ARG A 228 -15.87 30.99 -2.40
N VAL A 229 -14.83 30.44 -3.04
CA VAL A 229 -14.90 29.13 -3.70
C VAL A 229 -14.55 28.02 -2.71
N ARG A 230 -15.30 26.92 -2.76
CA ARG A 230 -14.97 25.68 -2.04
C ARG A 230 -14.10 24.81 -2.95
N TYR A 231 -13.13 24.15 -2.34
CA TYR A 231 -12.23 23.21 -3.00
C TYR A 231 -12.26 21.87 -2.25
N PRO A 232 -11.94 20.72 -2.90
CA PRO A 232 -11.52 20.58 -4.29
C PRO A 232 -12.62 20.97 -5.31
N LYS A 233 -12.21 21.38 -6.51
CA LYS A 233 -13.14 21.79 -7.58
C LYS A 233 -12.58 21.39 -8.94
N VAL A 234 -13.41 20.75 -9.77
CA VAL A 234 -13.10 20.53 -11.19
C VAL A 234 -13.22 21.87 -11.94
N VAL A 235 -12.10 22.35 -12.50
CA VAL A 235 -12.03 23.61 -13.26
C VAL A 235 -12.01 23.37 -14.77
N GLN A 236 -11.72 22.15 -15.21
CA GLN A 236 -11.82 21.75 -16.61
C GLN A 236 -12.18 20.26 -16.71
N SER A 237 -13.04 19.92 -17.67
CA SER A 237 -13.43 18.55 -17.99
C SER A 237 -13.42 18.36 -19.50
N VAL A 238 -12.76 17.30 -19.97
CA VAL A 238 -12.65 16.96 -21.39
C VAL A 238 -12.77 15.45 -21.59
N GLY A 239 -13.59 15.05 -22.55
CA GLY A 239 -13.88 13.64 -22.85
C GLY A 239 -14.82 13.00 -21.84
N GLU A 240 -15.58 12.01 -22.29
CA GLU A 240 -16.43 11.19 -21.45
C GLU A 240 -15.58 10.20 -20.65
N ALA A 241 -15.86 10.10 -19.36
CA ALA A 241 -15.25 9.06 -18.53
C ALA A 241 -15.93 7.71 -18.83
N PRO A 242 -15.20 6.59 -18.84
CA PRO A 242 -15.80 5.27 -18.95
C PRO A 242 -16.64 4.95 -17.71
N GLU A 243 -17.50 3.93 -17.78
CA GLU A 243 -18.07 3.32 -16.58
C GLU A 243 -16.98 2.56 -15.82
N GLN A 244 -16.97 2.67 -14.49
CA GLN A 244 -15.97 2.02 -13.63
C GLN A 244 -16.16 0.49 -13.61
N TYR A 245 -17.39 0.02 -13.46
CA TYR A 245 -17.73 -1.40 -13.48
C TYR A 245 -18.81 -1.61 -14.55
N PRO A 246 -18.43 -1.81 -15.81
CA PRO A 246 -19.41 -2.21 -16.81
C PRO A 246 -20.04 -3.53 -16.35
N GLY A 247 -21.37 -3.56 -16.24
CA GLY A 247 -22.09 -4.76 -15.84
C GLY A 247 -21.76 -5.92 -16.78
N TRP A 248 -21.47 -7.09 -16.23
CA TRP A 248 -21.33 -8.34 -17.00
C TRP A 248 -22.73 -8.82 -17.43
N ASP A 249 -23.43 -8.04 -18.25
CA ASP A 249 -24.73 -8.44 -18.76
C ASP A 249 -24.55 -9.32 -20.02
N GLU A 250 -24.71 -10.64 -19.80
CA GLU A 250 -25.38 -11.60 -20.69
C GLU A 250 -24.91 -11.68 -22.17
N GLU A 251 -23.70 -12.18 -22.43
CA GLU A 251 -23.33 -12.78 -23.73
C GLU A 251 -22.99 -14.27 -23.56
N ASP A 252 -23.94 -15.08 -23.11
CA ASP A 252 -23.87 -16.55 -23.20
C ASP A 252 -25.28 -17.14 -23.39
N GLU A 253 -26.03 -16.61 -24.36
CA GLU A 253 -27.10 -17.35 -25.02
C GLU A 253 -26.96 -17.19 -26.55
N GLY A 254 -26.20 -18.10 -27.16
CA GLY A 254 -26.05 -18.23 -28.62
C GLY A 254 -25.81 -19.67 -29.04
#